data_AF-A0A533WS63-F1
#
_entry.id   AF-A0A533WS63-F1
#
_cell.length_a   1.000
_cell.length_b   1.000
_cell.length_c   1.000
_cell.angle_alpha   90.00
_cell.angle_beta   90.00
_cell.angle_gamma   90.00
#
_symmetry.space_group_name_H-M   'P 1'
#
loop_
_entity.id
_entity.type
_entity.pdbx_description
1 polymer ?
#
loop_
_entity_poly.entity_id
_entity_poly.type
_entity_poly.pdbx_seq_one_letter_code
_entity_poly.pdbx_strand_id
1 'polypeptide(L)'
;MAQLKRAYFDIVANLLEAVSEEPANKTKLASKANLDTRATQRYLSLILKTKLIDVDSAHTLRITPKGKEFLEEYRKLKLYLEF
;
A
#
# COMPACT_ATOMS: atom_id res chain seq x y z
N MET A 1 -6.05 -20.91 4.84
CA MET A 1 -5.07 -20.12 4.05
C MET A 1 -5.65 -18.86 3.39
N ALA A 2 -6.96 -18.74 3.16
CA ALA A 2 -7.58 -17.57 2.50
C ALA A 2 -7.56 -16.27 3.34
N GLN A 3 -7.78 -16.34 4.66
CA GLN A 3 -7.86 -15.15 5.52
C GLN A 3 -6.55 -14.34 5.60
N LEU A 4 -5.39 -15.00 5.66
CA LEU A 4 -4.09 -14.33 5.72
C LEU A 4 -3.75 -13.57 4.44
N LYS A 5 -4.18 -14.09 3.28
CA LYS A 5 -3.99 -13.41 1.99
C LYS A 5 -4.84 -12.15 1.88
N ARG A 6 -6.10 -12.21 2.34
CA ARG A 6 -7.00 -11.03 2.37
C ARG A 6 -6.39 -9.92 3.23
N ALA A 7 -6.01 -10.24 4.48
CA ALA A 7 -5.34 -9.29 5.38
C ALA A 7 -4.07 -8.67 4.77
N TYR A 8 -3.28 -9.45 4.01
CA TYR A 8 -2.10 -8.95 3.31
C TYR A 8 -2.46 -7.92 2.23
N PHE A 9 -3.43 -8.24 1.36
CA PHE A 9 -3.84 -7.34 0.28
C PHE A 9 -4.51 -6.08 0.82
N ASP A 10 -5.30 -6.20 1.89
CA ASP A 10 -5.93 -5.08 2.58
C ASP A 10 -4.88 -4.10 3.12
N ILE A 11 -3.81 -4.61 3.74
CA ILE A 11 -2.69 -3.78 4.23
C ILE A 11 -1.99 -3.06 3.07
N VAL A 12 -1.73 -3.75 1.97
CA VAL A 12 -1.07 -3.16 0.79
C VAL A 12 -1.97 -2.09 0.17
N ALA A 13 -3.27 -2.35 0.01
CA ALA A 13 -4.22 -1.39 -0.52
C ALA A 13 -4.30 -0.13 0.36
N ASN A 14 -4.43 -0.29 1.69
CA ASN A 14 -4.47 0.83 2.62
C ASN A 14 -3.19 1.70 2.54
N LEU A 15 -2.02 1.07 2.42
CA LEU A 15 -0.75 1.79 2.26
C LEU A 15 -0.68 2.55 0.94
N LEU A 16 -1.15 1.93 -0.16
CA LEU A 16 -1.16 2.57 -1.47
C LEU A 16 -2.17 3.74 -1.53
N GLU A 17 -3.34 3.61 -0.92
CA GLU A 17 -4.32 4.69 -0.79
C GLU A 17 -3.73 5.86 0.01
N ALA A 18 -3.11 5.59 1.16
CA ALA A 18 -2.49 6.61 1.98
C ALA A 18 -1.36 7.39 1.26
N VAL A 19 -0.60 6.72 0.39
CA VAL A 19 0.42 7.37 -0.47
C VAL A 19 -0.21 8.13 -1.65
N SER A 20 -1.36 7.66 -2.15
CA SER A 20 -2.05 8.30 -3.27
C SER A 20 -2.76 9.59 -2.86
N GLU A 21 -3.28 9.68 -1.64
CA GLU A 21 -3.98 10.86 -1.14
C GLU A 21 -3.02 12.02 -0.84
N GLU A 22 -1.86 11.71 -0.27
CA GLU A 22 -0.89 12.73 0.14
C GLU A 22 0.53 12.20 -0.05
N PRO A 23 1.42 12.97 -0.71
CA PRO A 23 2.83 12.65 -0.75
C PRO A 23 3.37 12.55 0.68
N ALA A 24 3.81 11.34 1.08
CA ALA A 24 4.24 11.06 2.44
C ALA A 24 5.67 10.54 2.46
N ASN A 25 6.44 10.93 3.47
CA ASN A 25 7.69 10.25 3.77
C ASN A 25 7.40 8.94 4.52
N LYS A 26 8.41 8.06 4.62
CA LYS A 26 8.26 6.73 5.24
C LYS A 26 7.70 6.81 6.66
N THR A 27 8.09 7.83 7.43
CA THR A 27 7.66 8.05 8.81
C THR A 27 6.18 8.44 8.91
N LYS A 28 5.73 9.39 8.09
CA LYS A 28 4.34 9.85 8.05
C LYS A 28 3.40 8.73 7.58
N LEU A 29 3.85 7.94 6.61
CA LEU A 29 3.10 6.78 6.13
C LEU A 29 2.99 5.71 7.23
N ALA A 30 4.08 5.44 7.97
CA ALA A 30 4.06 4.49 9.07
C ALA A 30 3.12 4.89 10.21
N SER A 31 2.95 6.19 10.46
CA SER A 31 1.99 6.70 11.44
C SER A 31 0.54 6.65 10.97
N LYS A 32 0.28 6.72 9.66
CA LYS A 32 -1.08 6.67 9.07
C LYS A 32 -1.56 5.23 8.85
N ALA A 33 -0.64 4.34 8.52
CA ALA A 33 -0.93 2.91 8.48
C ALA A 33 -1.18 2.46 9.92
N ASN A 34 -2.42 2.13 10.26
CA ASN A 34 -2.85 1.67 11.58
C ASN A 34 -2.27 0.28 11.93
N LEU A 35 -0.95 0.16 11.88
CA LEU A 35 -0.12 -1.04 11.96
C LEU A 35 1.10 -0.75 12.81
N ASP A 36 1.63 -1.77 13.48
CA ASP A 36 2.91 -1.65 14.18
C ASP A 36 4.05 -1.27 13.22
N THR A 37 4.96 -0.42 13.68
CA THR A 37 6.06 0.13 12.86
C THR A 37 6.88 -0.96 12.16
N ARG A 38 7.08 -2.12 12.79
CA ARG A 38 7.83 -3.23 12.20
C ARG A 38 7.06 -3.88 11.05
N ALA A 39 5.75 -4.02 11.19
CA ALA A 39 4.90 -4.51 10.11
C ALA A 39 4.91 -3.52 8.94
N THR A 40 4.68 -2.23 9.20
CA THR A 40 4.67 -1.21 8.15
C THR A 40 5.97 -1.18 7.36
N GLN A 41 7.13 -1.26 8.01
CA GLN A 41 8.42 -1.31 7.30
C GLN A 41 8.55 -2.54 6.39
N ARG A 42 8.09 -3.71 6.84
CA ARG A 42 8.10 -4.95 6.05
C ARG A 42 7.23 -4.82 4.80
N TYR A 43 6.00 -4.33 4.95
CA TYR A 43 5.08 -4.13 3.83
C TYR A 43 5.57 -3.04 2.90
N LEU A 44 6.06 -1.92 3.44
CA LEU A 44 6.62 -0.83 2.66
C LEU A 44 7.80 -1.28 1.79
N SER A 45 8.71 -2.06 2.38
CA SER A 45 9.84 -2.65 1.65
C SER A 45 9.38 -3.55 0.51
N LEU A 46 8.28 -4.27 0.71
CA LEU A 46 7.73 -5.17 -0.29
C LEU A 46 7.07 -4.41 -1.44
N ILE A 47 6.30 -3.37 -1.13
CA ILE A 47 5.61 -2.49 -2.11
C ILE A 47 6.64 -1.70 -2.95
N LEU A 48 7.76 -1.29 -2.34
CA LEU A 48 8.90 -0.71 -3.05
C LEU A 48 9.56 -1.74 -3.98
N LYS A 49 9.83 -2.95 -3.49
CA LYS A 49 10.41 -4.04 -4.29
C LYS A 49 9.54 -4.43 -5.49
N THR A 50 8.22 -4.39 -5.33
CA THR A 50 7.27 -4.71 -6.41
C THR A 50 6.99 -3.54 -7.35
N LYS A 51 7.61 -2.38 -7.10
CA LYS A 51 7.45 -1.12 -7.86
C LYS A 51 6.01 -0.63 -7.90
N LEU A 52 5.27 -0.80 -6.81
CA LEU A 52 3.92 -0.22 -6.69
C LEU A 52 4.00 1.24 -6.20
N ILE A 53 5.03 1.56 -5.41
CA ILE A 53 5.40 2.94 -5.07
C ILE A 53 6.86 3.18 -5.44
N ASP A 54 7.21 4.45 -5.62
CA ASP A 54 8.57 4.92 -5.84
C ASP A 54 8.95 5.98 -4.79
N VAL A 55 10.25 6.22 -4.64
CA VAL A 55 10.80 7.27 -3.78
C VAL A 55 11.40 8.33 -4.69
N ASP A 56 10.86 9.53 -4.64
CA ASP A 56 11.44 10.67 -5.35
C ASP A 56 12.72 11.17 -4.66
N SER A 57 13.48 12.01 -5.34
CA SER A 57 14.73 12.64 -4.90
C SER A 57 14.60 13.38 -3.56
N ALA A 58 13.39 13.83 -3.21
CA ALA A 58 13.06 14.46 -1.92
C ALA A 58 12.72 13.45 -0.80
N HIS A 59 12.99 12.16 -0.98
CA HIS A 59 12.60 11.07 -0.07
C HIS A 59 11.08 10.93 0.18
N THR A 60 10.28 11.45 -0.76
CA THR A 60 8.83 11.38 -0.73
C THR A 60 8.34 10.17 -1.49
N LEU A 61 7.44 9.41 -0.88
CA LEU A 61 6.80 8.26 -1.52
C LEU A 61 5.75 8.75 -2.50
N ARG A 62 5.76 8.18 -3.70
CA ARG A 62 4.73 8.40 -4.73
C ARG A 62 4.23 7.09 -5.27
N ILE A 63 2.93 7.02 -5.54
CA ILE A 63 2.33 5.86 -6.19
C ILE A 63 2.72 5.82 -7.67
N THR A 64 3.11 4.65 -8.16
CA THR A 64 3.43 4.42 -9.58
C THR A 64 2.16 4.13 -10.38
N PRO A 65 2.19 4.18 -11.73
CA PRO A 65 1.08 3.69 -12.56
C PRO A 65 0.65 2.27 -12.18
N LYS A 66 1.63 1.36 -12.01
CA LYS A 66 1.39 -0.03 -11.58
C LYS A 66 0.71 -0.13 -10.22
N GLY A 67 1.06 0.76 -9.29
CA GLY A 67 0.41 0.87 -7.98
C GLY A 67 -1.05 1.26 -8.07
N LYS A 68 -1.38 2.18 -8.99
CA LYS A 68 -2.77 2.59 -9.26
C LYS A 68 -3.58 1.45 -9.87
N GLU A 69 -3.02 0.77 -10.87
CA GLU A 69 -3.66 -0.40 -11.49
C GLU A 69 -3.97 -1.48 -10.44
N PHE A 70 -3.01 -1.76 -9.54
CA PHE A 70 -3.24 -2.70 -8.43
C PHE A 70 -4.41 -2.26 -7.54
N LEU A 71 -4.51 -0.98 -7.19
CA LEU A 71 -5.61 -0.46 -6.37
C LEU A 71 -6.97 -0.62 -7.06
N GLU A 72 -7.03 -0.33 -8.36
CA GLU A 72 -8.26 -0.50 -9.14
C GLU A 72 -8.72 -1.96 -9.19
N GLU A 73 -7.80 -2.88 -9.48
CA GLU A 73 -8.08 -4.32 -9.51
C GLU A 73 -8.48 -4.85 -8.14
N TYR A 74 -7.81 -4.40 -7.07
CA TYR A 74 -8.17 -4.76 -5.70
C TYR A 74 -9.57 -4.25 -5.32
N ARG A 75 -9.95 -3.02 -5.70
CA ARG A 75 -11.30 -2.48 -5.47
C ARG A 75 -12.36 -3.29 -6.20
N LYS A 76 -12.13 -3.69 -7.45
CA LYS A 76 -13.02 -4.59 -8.20
C LYS A 76 -13.16 -5.94 -7.50
N LEU A 77 -12.05 -6.55 -7.10
CA LEU A 77 -12.03 -7.81 -6.34
C LEU A 77 -12.82 -7.71 -5.04
N LYS A 78 -12.68 -6.61 -4.29
CA LYS A 78 -13.42 -6.39 -3.06
C LYS A 78 -14.92 -6.32 -3.29
N LEU A 79 -15.36 -5.62 -4.35
CA LEU A 79 -16.78 -5.59 -4.75
C LEU A 79 -17.31 -7.01 -5.01
N TYR A 80 -16.58 -7.84 -5.76
CA TYR A 80 -17.02 -9.22 -6.04
C TYR A 80 -17.05 -10.14 -4.82
N LEU A 81 -16.27 -9.84 -3.77
CA LEU A 81 -16.18 -10.65 -2.55
C LEU A 81 -17.16 -10.22 -1.45
N GLU A 82 -17.83 -9.07 -1.62
CA GLU A 82 -18.85 -8.55 -0.71
C GLU A 82 -20.28 -8.83 -1.21
N PHE A 83 -20.42 -9.47 -2.37
CA PHE A 83 -21.65 -10.12 -2.87
C PHE A 83 -21.60 -11.63 -2.61
#